data_AF-A0A382CUN5-F1
#
_entry.id   AF-A0A382CUN5-F1
#
_cell.length_a   1.000
_cell.length_b   1.000
_cell.length_c   1.000
_cell.angle_alpha   90.00
_cell.angle_beta   90.00
_cell.angle_gamma   90.00
#
_symmetry.space_group_name_H-M   'P 1'
#
loop_
_entity.id
_entity.type
_entity.pdbx_description
1 polymer ?
#
loop_
_entity_poly.entity_id
_entity_poly.type
_entity_poly.pdbx_seq_one_letter_code
_entity_poly.pdbx_strand_id
1 'polypeptide(L)'
;YLDEVISSFPDLKVIIFRDSVSEIGGENIQGVDDHSQIQFGNLIIKVIHTPGHYDDSLCFYMGNILFTGDTLFIGRTGRTISLRSDTRQLYRSIYKKLLILPGDTLLYPGHDYGPKPYCTLKENIEISPLLCAVDEDDFVKLMEEYEQKRLS
;
A
#
# COMPACT_ATOMS: atom_id res chain seq x y z
N TYR A 1 12.12 17.54 2.19
CA TYR A 1 11.78 16.98 0.86
C TYR A 1 10.39 17.44 0.42
N LEU A 2 9.31 17.14 1.15
CA LEU A 2 7.96 17.58 0.74
C LEU A 2 7.84 19.11 0.65
N ASP A 3 8.39 19.85 1.62
CA ASP A 3 8.40 21.32 1.61
C ASP A 3 9.14 21.90 0.39
N GLU A 4 10.24 21.27 -0.03
CA GLU A 4 11.01 21.70 -1.21
C GLU A 4 10.21 21.51 -2.50
N VAL A 5 9.47 20.40 -2.61
CA VAL A 5 8.61 20.10 -3.75
C VAL A 5 7.43 21.06 -3.79
N ILE A 6 6.73 21.26 -2.66
CA ILE A 6 5.61 22.20 -2.56
C ILE A 6 6.07 23.63 -2.89
N SER A 7 7.24 24.04 -2.38
CA SER A 7 7.81 25.35 -2.69
C SER A 7 8.18 25.52 -4.16
N SER A 8 8.59 24.44 -4.83
CA SER A 8 8.98 24.46 -6.25
C SER A 8 7.76 24.40 -7.19
N PHE A 9 6.65 23.82 -6.73
CA PHE A 9 5.42 23.63 -7.49
C PHE A 9 4.22 24.08 -6.64
N PRO A 10 3.97 25.40 -6.54
CA PRO A 10 2.95 25.95 -5.64
C PRO A 10 1.51 25.59 -6.04
N ASP A 11 1.28 25.08 -7.26
CA ASP A 11 -0.02 24.56 -7.70
C ASP A 11 -0.15 23.04 -7.52
N LEU A 12 0.89 22.37 -6.98
CA LEU A 12 0.89 20.93 -6.79
C LEU A 12 -0.10 20.55 -5.69
N LYS A 13 -1.08 19.73 -6.07
CA LYS A 13 -1.98 19.10 -5.13
C LYS A 13 -1.32 17.87 -4.51
N VAL A 14 -1.20 17.86 -3.20
CA VAL A 14 -0.67 16.71 -2.44
C VAL A 14 -1.85 15.93 -1.90
N ILE A 15 -1.92 14.64 -2.21
CA ILE A 15 -3.02 13.76 -1.77
C ILE A 15 -2.48 12.76 -0.77
N ILE A 16 -3.11 12.72 0.40
CA ILE A 16 -2.73 11.85 1.52
C ILE A 16 -3.99 11.32 2.23
N PHE A 17 -3.82 10.38 3.15
CA PHE A 17 -4.93 9.93 3.98
C PHE A 17 -5.47 11.08 4.84
N ARG A 18 -6.79 11.16 4.98
CA ARG A 18 -7.47 12.29 5.64
C ARG A 18 -6.94 12.56 7.05
N ASP A 19 -6.69 11.52 7.83
CA ASP A 19 -6.29 11.68 9.22
C ASP A 19 -4.84 12.19 9.36
N SER A 20 -4.03 12.07 8.31
CA SER A 20 -2.65 12.59 8.28
C SER A 20 -2.57 14.07 7.87
N VAL A 21 -3.68 14.69 7.45
CA VAL A 21 -3.69 16.10 7.00
C VAL A 21 -3.23 17.07 8.09
N SER A 22 -3.66 16.87 9.33
CA SER A 22 -3.24 17.73 10.44
C SER A 22 -1.78 17.56 10.83
N GLU A 23 -1.17 16.40 10.54
CA GLU A 23 0.23 16.11 10.86
C GLU A 23 1.19 16.75 9.85
N ILE A 24 0.81 16.76 8.57
CA ILE A 24 1.66 17.29 7.49
C ILE A 24 1.43 18.80 7.31
N GLY A 25 0.17 19.26 7.30
CA GLY A 25 -0.20 20.67 7.12
C GLY A 25 0.14 21.25 5.74
N GLY A 26 -0.55 22.33 5.35
CA GLY A 26 -0.30 23.04 4.08
C GLY A 26 -1.56 23.29 3.26
N GLU A 27 -1.57 24.39 2.50
CA GLU A 27 -2.77 24.86 1.79
C GLU A 27 -3.21 23.95 0.63
N ASN A 28 -2.27 23.21 0.03
CA ASN A 28 -2.53 22.35 -1.13
C ASN A 28 -2.64 20.85 -0.80
N ILE A 29 -2.84 20.53 0.47
CA ILE A 29 -3.02 19.14 0.91
C ILE A 29 -4.49 18.76 0.89
N GLN A 30 -4.81 17.68 0.18
CA GLN A 30 -6.12 17.07 0.17
C GLN A 30 -6.08 15.71 0.90
N GLY A 31 -6.88 15.62 1.95
CA GLY A 31 -7.21 14.35 2.60
C GLY A 31 -8.19 13.51 1.76
N VAL A 32 -7.91 12.22 1.62
CA VAL A 32 -8.80 11.23 1.03
C VAL A 32 -9.08 10.08 2.00
N ASP A 33 -10.27 9.51 1.87
CA ASP A 33 -10.72 8.33 2.62
C ASP A 33 -10.70 7.08 1.74
N ASP A 34 -10.94 5.92 2.35
CA ASP A 34 -11.24 4.70 1.61
C ASP A 34 -12.39 4.93 0.60
N HIS A 35 -12.27 4.33 -0.58
CA HIS A 35 -13.22 4.45 -1.69
C HIS A 35 -13.34 5.85 -2.32
N SER A 36 -12.53 6.83 -1.89
CA SER A 36 -12.45 8.12 -2.59
C SER A 36 -12.05 7.93 -4.05
N GLN A 37 -12.52 8.83 -4.91
CA GLN A 37 -12.14 8.87 -6.31
C GLN A 37 -11.43 10.19 -6.62
N ILE A 38 -10.24 10.08 -7.20
CA ILE A 38 -9.44 11.22 -7.63
C ILE A 38 -9.54 11.27 -9.15
N GLN A 39 -10.07 12.37 -9.68
CA GLN A 39 -10.14 12.59 -11.11
C GLN A 39 -8.90 13.32 -11.60
N PHE A 40 -8.21 12.74 -12.58
CA PHE A 40 -7.05 13.33 -13.25
C PHE A 40 -7.28 13.33 -14.76
N GLY A 41 -7.78 14.45 -15.29
CA GLY A 41 -8.30 14.51 -16.65
C GLY A 41 -9.45 13.51 -16.86
N ASN A 42 -9.25 12.56 -17.76
CA ASN A 42 -10.21 11.47 -18.03
C ASN A 42 -9.94 10.19 -17.22
N LEU A 43 -8.89 10.18 -16.39
CA LEU A 43 -8.55 9.06 -15.55
C LEU A 43 -9.24 9.19 -14.19
N ILE A 44 -9.74 8.06 -13.68
CA ILE A 44 -10.30 7.95 -12.33
C ILE A 44 -9.38 7.01 -11.55
N ILE A 45 -8.79 7.54 -10.49
CA ILE A 45 -7.98 6.79 -9.54
C ILE A 45 -8.87 6.49 -8.33
N LYS A 46 -9.06 5.20 -8.04
CA LYS A 46 -9.77 4.75 -6.84
C LYS A 46 -8.76 4.64 -5.70
N VAL A 47 -9.07 5.28 -4.59
CA VAL A 47 -8.32 5.19 -3.34
C VAL A 47 -8.79 3.96 -2.60
N ILE A 48 -7.83 3.16 -2.12
CA ILE A 48 -8.07 2.00 -1.26
C ILE A 48 -7.25 2.23 0.00
N HIS A 49 -7.91 2.44 1.13
CA HIS A 49 -7.20 2.54 2.42
C HIS A 49 -6.72 1.16 2.83
N THR A 50 -5.41 1.03 3.07
CA THR A 50 -4.76 -0.25 3.34
C THR A 50 -3.88 -0.18 4.59
N PRO A 51 -4.47 0.10 5.77
CA PRO A 51 -3.71 0.19 7.00
C PRO A 51 -3.00 -1.13 7.32
N GLY A 52 -1.84 -1.05 7.94
CA GLY A 52 -1.12 -2.23 8.41
C GLY A 52 0.37 -2.00 8.47
N HIS A 53 1.02 -1.72 7.34
CA HIS A 53 2.42 -1.26 7.33
C HIS A 53 2.56 0.04 8.13
N TYR A 54 1.62 0.94 7.90
CA TYR A 54 1.32 2.11 8.71
C TYR A 54 -0.20 2.30 8.71
N ASP A 55 -0.76 3.00 9.69
CA ASP A 55 -2.20 3.20 9.85
C ASP A 55 -2.83 4.09 8.75
N ASP A 56 -2.02 4.94 8.11
CA ASP A 56 -2.45 5.86 7.05
C ASP A 56 -2.13 5.38 5.62
N SER A 57 -1.66 4.14 5.47
CA SER A 57 -1.25 3.59 4.18
C SER A 57 -2.40 3.55 3.17
N LEU A 58 -2.13 4.01 1.95
CA LEU A 58 -3.07 4.02 0.82
C LEU A 58 -2.52 3.22 -0.36
N CYS A 59 -3.41 2.55 -1.07
CA CYS A 59 -3.18 2.04 -2.42
C CYS A 59 -4.04 2.81 -3.43
N PHE A 60 -3.53 2.96 -4.66
CA PHE A 60 -4.22 3.66 -5.73
C PHE A 60 -4.46 2.72 -6.91
N TYR A 61 -5.72 2.53 -7.27
CA TYR A 61 -6.14 1.62 -8.34
C TYR A 61 -6.74 2.39 -9.52
N MET A 62 -6.18 2.22 -10.71
CA MET A 62 -6.57 2.93 -11.91
C MET A 62 -6.46 2.02 -13.15
N GLY A 63 -7.58 1.84 -13.86
CA GLY A 63 -7.63 0.88 -14.97
C GLY A 63 -7.39 -0.54 -14.46
N ASN A 64 -6.27 -1.14 -14.87
CA ASN A 64 -5.78 -2.44 -14.39
C ASN A 64 -4.46 -2.30 -13.60
N ILE A 65 -4.11 -1.11 -13.13
CA ILE A 65 -2.86 -0.81 -12.42
C ILE A 65 -3.16 -0.53 -10.96
N LEU A 66 -2.38 -1.13 -10.06
CA LEU A 66 -2.44 -0.94 -8.63
C LEU A 66 -1.07 -0.46 -8.12
N PHE A 67 -1.04 0.76 -7.59
CA PHE A 67 0.10 1.28 -6.83
C PHE A 67 -0.11 0.96 -5.34
N THR A 68 0.82 0.24 -4.72
CA THR A 68 0.62 -0.31 -3.37
C THR A 68 1.43 0.35 -2.25
N GLY A 69 2.28 1.30 -2.59
CA GLY A 69 3.23 1.87 -1.63
C GLY A 69 3.98 0.75 -0.90
N ASP A 70 4.01 0.84 0.42
CA ASP A 70 4.66 -0.16 1.28
C ASP A 70 3.67 -1.17 1.88
N THR A 71 2.44 -1.22 1.39
CA THR A 71 1.46 -2.24 1.82
C THR A 71 1.83 -3.62 1.26
N LEU A 72 2.16 -3.67 -0.03
CA LEU A 72 2.44 -4.91 -0.75
C LEU A 72 3.58 -4.71 -1.74
N PHE A 73 4.52 -5.64 -1.76
CA PHE A 73 5.66 -5.67 -2.67
C PHE A 73 5.63 -6.90 -3.57
N ILE A 74 6.56 -6.97 -4.52
CA ILE A 74 6.74 -8.15 -5.35
C ILE A 74 7.39 -9.27 -4.51
N GLY A 75 6.62 -10.32 -4.22
CA GLY A 75 7.01 -11.50 -3.47
C GLY A 75 7.00 -11.36 -1.94
N ARG A 76 6.49 -10.25 -1.39
CA ARG A 76 6.39 -10.02 0.07
C ARG A 76 5.41 -8.89 0.42
N THR A 77 5.19 -8.66 1.71
CA THR A 77 4.31 -7.60 2.22
C THR A 77 5.10 -6.47 2.90
N GLY A 78 4.39 -5.39 3.23
CA GLY A 78 4.84 -4.41 4.21
C GLY A 78 5.27 -5.04 5.52
N ARG A 79 6.28 -4.45 6.16
CA ARG A 79 6.68 -4.81 7.53
C ARG A 79 5.79 -4.11 8.54
N THR A 80 5.59 -4.69 9.71
CA THR A 80 4.77 -4.10 10.78
C THR A 80 5.60 -3.93 12.05
N ILE A 81 6.56 -2.99 11.99
CA ILE A 81 7.54 -2.74 13.06
C ILE A 81 7.40 -1.36 13.72
N SER A 82 6.50 -0.51 13.21
CA SER A 82 6.22 0.82 13.76
C SER A 82 5.17 0.73 14.86
N LEU A 83 5.16 1.71 15.78
CA LEU A 83 4.08 1.87 16.77
C LEU A 83 2.70 2.10 16.12
N ARG A 84 2.68 2.60 14.87
CA ARG A 84 1.47 2.84 14.07
C ARG A 84 1.17 1.70 13.09
N SER A 85 1.87 0.58 13.19
CA SER A 85 1.68 -0.58 12.33
C SER A 85 0.90 -1.70 13.04
N ASP A 86 0.22 -2.54 12.27
CA ASP A 86 -0.62 -3.63 12.77
C ASP A 86 -0.69 -4.78 11.75
N THR A 87 -0.16 -5.94 12.12
CA THR A 87 -0.11 -7.14 11.27
C THR A 87 -1.48 -7.65 10.87
N ARG A 88 -2.48 -7.58 11.76
CA ARG A 88 -3.85 -8.05 11.48
C ARG A 88 -4.56 -7.08 10.54
N GLN A 89 -4.35 -5.78 10.70
CA GLN A 89 -4.84 -4.80 9.74
C GLN A 89 -4.18 -5.00 8.37
N LEU A 90 -2.87 -5.25 8.33
CA LEU A 90 -2.16 -5.55 7.08
C LEU A 90 -2.77 -6.76 6.36
N TYR A 91 -3.06 -7.84 7.09
CA TYR A 91 -3.76 -9.01 6.55
C TYR A 91 -5.11 -8.61 5.92
N ARG A 92 -5.95 -7.88 6.65
CA ARG A 92 -7.27 -7.48 6.15
C ARG A 92 -7.15 -6.60 4.91
N SER A 93 -6.23 -5.64 4.91
CA SER A 93 -5.95 -4.77 3.78
C SER A 93 -5.55 -5.57 2.54
N ILE A 94 -4.61 -6.51 2.69
CA ILE A 94 -4.14 -7.32 1.57
C ILE A 94 -5.22 -8.30 1.11
N TYR A 95 -5.68 -9.19 1.99
CA TYR A 95 -6.54 -10.33 1.62
C TYR A 95 -7.98 -9.93 1.32
N LYS A 96 -8.50 -8.87 1.94
CA LYS A 96 -9.91 -8.47 1.76
C LYS A 96 -10.09 -7.31 0.79
N LYS A 97 -9.03 -6.54 0.49
CA LYS A 97 -9.13 -5.40 -0.45
C LYS A 97 -8.28 -5.58 -1.71
N LEU A 98 -7.04 -6.04 -1.59
CA LEU A 98 -6.12 -6.12 -2.74
C LEU A 98 -6.22 -7.44 -3.51
N LEU A 99 -6.19 -8.58 -2.81
CA LEU A 99 -6.18 -9.90 -3.48
C LEU A 99 -7.53 -10.29 -4.09
N ILE A 100 -8.58 -9.51 -3.82
CA ILE A 100 -9.91 -9.68 -4.46
C ILE A 100 -10.01 -8.96 -5.82
N LEU A 101 -9.01 -8.16 -6.18
CA LEU A 101 -8.93 -7.52 -7.50
C LEU A 101 -8.65 -8.57 -8.60
N PRO A 102 -8.90 -8.24 -9.88
CA PRO A 102 -8.61 -9.14 -10.98
C PRO A 102 -7.15 -9.60 -10.97
N GLY A 103 -6.89 -10.89 -11.19
CA GLY A 103 -5.54 -11.45 -11.10
C GLY A 103 -4.54 -10.90 -12.12
N ASP A 104 -5.03 -10.33 -13.23
CA ASP A 104 -4.26 -9.65 -14.27
C ASP A 104 -3.95 -8.16 -13.93
N THR A 105 -4.37 -7.68 -12.76
CA THR A 105 -3.99 -6.36 -12.24
C THR A 105 -2.48 -6.26 -12.10
N LEU A 106 -1.88 -5.22 -12.69
CA LEU A 106 -0.45 -4.93 -12.59
C LEU A 106 -0.15 -4.23 -11.26
N LEU A 107 0.75 -4.83 -10.49
CA LEU A 107 1.19 -4.36 -9.18
C LEU A 107 2.48 -3.53 -9.29
N TYR A 108 2.45 -2.30 -8.79
CA TYR A 108 3.61 -1.40 -8.69
C TYR A 108 3.84 -0.96 -7.23
N PRO A 109 4.90 -1.45 -6.57
CA PRO A 109 5.19 -1.08 -5.19
C PRO A 109 5.84 0.30 -5.05
N GLY A 110 5.87 0.82 -3.81
CA GLY A 110 6.58 2.06 -3.46
C GLY A 110 8.10 1.92 -3.44
N HIS A 111 8.61 0.70 -3.28
CA HIS A 111 10.04 0.39 -3.28
C HIS A 111 10.32 -0.91 -4.05
N ASP A 112 11.52 -0.97 -4.66
CA ASP A 112 11.98 -2.15 -5.37
C ASP A 112 12.79 -3.08 -4.45
N TYR A 113 12.10 -4.09 -3.91
CA TYR A 113 12.71 -5.16 -3.10
C TYR A 113 12.57 -6.54 -3.75
N GLY A 114 11.91 -6.60 -4.90
CA GLY A 114 11.50 -7.82 -5.56
C GLY A 114 12.48 -8.25 -6.65
N PRO A 115 12.22 -9.39 -7.29
CA PRO A 115 12.99 -9.85 -8.44
C PRO A 115 12.70 -9.02 -9.72
N LYS A 116 11.64 -8.21 -9.70
CA LYS A 116 11.14 -7.44 -10.83
C LYS A 116 10.52 -6.12 -10.32
N PRO A 117 10.51 -5.06 -11.14
CA PRO A 117 9.90 -3.78 -10.77
C PRO A 117 8.37 -3.82 -10.68
N TYR A 118 7.73 -4.78 -11.37
CA TYR A 118 6.28 -5.02 -11.33
C TYR A 118 5.97 -6.46 -11.76
N CYS A 119 4.79 -6.95 -11.39
CA CYS A 119 4.19 -8.19 -11.92
C CYS A 119 2.66 -8.13 -11.79
N THR A 120 1.95 -9.14 -12.27
CA THR A 120 0.50 -9.28 -12.03
C THR A 120 0.22 -9.72 -10.60
N LEU A 121 -0.97 -9.38 -10.05
CA LEU A 121 -1.39 -9.87 -8.73
C LEU A 121 -1.36 -11.40 -8.66
N LYS A 122 -1.79 -12.09 -9.72
CA LYS A 122 -1.74 -13.55 -9.79
C LYS A 122 -0.32 -14.07 -9.62
N GLU A 123 0.64 -13.56 -10.41
CA GLU A 123 2.05 -13.95 -10.27
C GLU A 123 2.57 -13.63 -8.86
N ASN A 124 2.18 -12.48 -8.29
CA ASN A 124 2.64 -12.08 -6.96
C ASN A 124 2.17 -13.05 -5.86
N ILE A 125 0.92 -13.51 -5.94
CA ILE A 125 0.35 -14.51 -5.03
C ILE A 125 1.13 -15.83 -5.15
N GLU A 126 1.42 -16.27 -6.38
CA GLU A 126 2.12 -17.54 -6.63
C GLU A 126 3.56 -17.55 -6.08
N ILE A 127 4.26 -16.43 -6.10
CA ILE A 127 5.67 -16.35 -5.67
C ILE A 127 5.86 -15.95 -4.20
N SER A 128 4.83 -15.41 -3.54
CA SER A 128 4.99 -14.82 -2.21
C SER A 128 4.70 -15.84 -1.09
N PRO A 129 5.70 -16.23 -0.28
CA PRO A 129 5.47 -17.12 0.86
C PRO A 129 4.66 -16.47 1.99
N LEU A 130 4.43 -15.15 1.94
CA LEU A 130 3.59 -14.43 2.90
C LEU A 130 2.12 -14.32 2.45
N LEU A 131 1.83 -14.67 1.19
CA LEU A 131 0.48 -14.64 0.62
C LEU A 131 -0.20 -16.03 0.58
N CYS A 132 0.38 -17.03 1.25
CA CYS A 132 -0.19 -18.37 1.38
C CYS A 132 -0.93 -18.61 2.70
N ALA A 133 -1.14 -17.56 3.50
CA ALA A 133 -1.79 -17.68 4.80
C ALA A 133 -3.23 -18.20 4.65
N VAL A 134 -3.60 -19.18 5.47
CA VAL A 134 -4.96 -19.74 5.43
C VAL A 134 -5.99 -18.87 6.16
N ASP A 135 -5.53 -18.10 7.15
CA ASP A 135 -6.33 -17.15 7.90
C ASP A 135 -5.47 -16.01 8.50
N GLU A 136 -6.10 -15.14 9.30
CA GLU A 136 -5.43 -13.98 9.91
C GLU A 136 -4.37 -14.40 10.95
N ASP A 137 -4.61 -15.46 11.72
CA ASP A 137 -3.68 -15.92 12.75
C ASP A 137 -2.45 -16.61 12.13
N ASP A 138 -2.65 -17.34 11.03
CA ASP A 138 -1.58 -17.92 10.23
C ASP A 138 -0.72 -16.82 9.59
N PHE A 139 -1.33 -15.75 9.08
CA PHE A 139 -0.59 -14.61 8.54
C PHE A 139 0.28 -13.93 9.61
N VAL A 140 -0.24 -13.76 10.83
CA VAL A 140 0.55 -13.21 11.95
C VAL A 140 1.78 -14.07 12.23
N LYS A 141 1.63 -15.40 12.27
CA LYS A 141 2.76 -16.33 12.47
C LYS A 141 3.77 -16.26 11.33
N LEU A 142 3.32 -16.25 10.08
CA LEU A 142 4.19 -16.14 8.91
C LEU A 142 5.01 -14.84 8.94
N MET A 143 4.39 -13.73 9.33
CA MET A 143 5.06 -12.44 9.50
C MET A 143 6.09 -12.46 10.63
N GLU A 144 5.77 -13.05 11.78
CA GLU A 144 6.71 -13.22 12.90
C GLU A 144 7.92 -14.07 12.49
N GLU A 145 7.70 -15.22 11.85
CA GLU A 145 8.78 -16.07 11.36
C GLU A 145 9.66 -15.38 10.32
N TYR A 146 9.05 -14.61 9.42
CA TYR A 146 9.77 -13.84 8.42
C TYR A 146 10.69 -12.80 9.07
N GLU A 147 10.21 -12.07 10.09
CA GLU A 147 11.04 -11.09 10.80
C GLU A 147 12.17 -11.76 11.61
N GLN A 148 11.93 -12.92 12.23
CA GLN A 148 13.00 -13.66 12.94
C GLN A 148 14.12 -14.10 12.00
N LYS A 149 13.78 -14.66 10.82
CA LYS A 149 14.75 -15.11 9.81
C LYS A 149 15.62 -13.99 9.24
N ARG A 150 15.18 -12.73 9.34
CA ARG A 150 15.96 -11.56 8.89
C ARG A 150 17.00 -11.10 9.90
N LEU A 151 16.83 -11.46 11.17
CA LEU A 151 17.73 -11.08 12.26
C LEU A 151 18.84 -12.12 12.49
N SER A 152 18.69 -13.32 11.94
CA SER A 152 19.68 -14.41 11.96
C SER A 152 20.62 -14.36 10.76
#